data_AF-A0AAD6X7U8-F1
#
_entry.id   AF-A0AAD6X7U8-F1
#
_cell.length_a   1.000
_cell.length_b   1.000
_cell.length_c   1.000
_cell.angle_alpha   90.00
_cell.angle_beta   90.00
_cell.angle_gamma   90.00
#
_symmetry.space_group_name_H-M   'P 1'
#
loop_
_entity.id
_entity.type
_entity.pdbx_description
1 polymer ?
#
loop_
_entity_poly.entity_id
_entity_poly.type
_entity_poly.pdbx_seq_one_letter_code
_entity_poly.pdbx_strand_id
1 'polypeptide(L)' 'MECDSPQALTDFIYPGISSIPPPPPDYFLHRMILAPRNADVSEINDTVLAAMSGDSRTYYSADKVI' A
#
# COMPACT_ATOMS: atom_id res chain seq x y z
N MET A 1 14.64 -9.37 -14.17
CA MET A 1 14.34 -8.51 -13.02
C MET A 1 14.24 -9.45 -11.83
N GLU A 2 15.24 -9.42 -10.96
CA GLU A 2 15.23 -10.20 -9.72
C GLU A 2 14.53 -9.34 -8.67
N CYS A 3 13.55 -9.92 -7.98
CA CYS A 3 12.76 -9.25 -6.95
C CYS A 3 13.07 -9.97 -5.64
N ASP A 4 14.13 -9.54 -4.98
CA ASP A 4 14.72 -10.29 -3.87
C ASP A 4 14.03 -10.05 -2.52
N SER A 5 13.10 -9.08 -2.47
CA SER A 5 12.32 -8.79 -1.27
C SER A 5 10.96 -8.16 -1.59
N PRO A 6 9.99 -8.23 -0.66
CA PRO A 6 8.72 -7.50 -0.76
C PRO A 6 8.91 -5.98 -0.92
N GLN A 7 9.97 -5.41 -0.31
CA GLN A 7 10.28 -3.99 -0.46
C GLN A 7 10.67 -3.64 -1.90
N ALA A 8 11.49 -4.47 -2.54
CA ALA A 8 11.87 -4.28 -3.94
C ALA A 8 10.66 -4.34 -4.88
N LEU A 9 9.68 -5.19 -4.58
CA LEU A 9 8.41 -5.25 -5.31
C LEU A 9 7.61 -3.95 -5.14
N THR A 10 7.48 -3.47 -3.90
CA THR A 10 6.78 -2.23 -3.58
C THR A 10 7.40 -1.04 -4.29
N ASP A 11 8.73 -0.90 -4.24
CA ASP A 11 9.45 0.22 -4.88
C ASP A 11 9.33 0.19 -6.41
N PHE A 12 9.27 -1.02 -7.00
CA PHE A 12 9.08 -1.19 -8.43
C PHE A 12 7.66 -0.81 -8.90
N ILE A 13 6.64 -1.29 -8.19
CA ILE A 13 5.24 -1.05 -8.56
C ILE A 13 4.81 0.39 -8.23
N TYR A 14 5.29 0.92 -7.10
CA TYR A 14 4.96 2.25 -6.60
C TYR A 14 6.22 3.16 -6.51
N PRO A 15 6.84 3.52 -7.65
CA PRO A 15 7.99 4.40 -7.66
C PRO A 15 7.62 5.81 -7.17
N GLY A 16 8.32 6.31 -6.15
CA GLY A 16 8.07 7.64 -5.59
C GLY A 16 6.85 7.73 -4.68
N ILE A 17 6.38 6.61 -4.11
CA ILE A 17 5.25 6.59 -3.16
C ILE A 17 5.44 7.52 -1.94
N SER A 18 6.68 7.74 -1.55
CA SER A 18 7.08 8.62 -0.45
C SER A 18 7.40 10.05 -0.89
N SER A 19 7.03 10.47 -2.11
CA SER A 19 7.34 11.80 -2.63
C SER A 19 6.63 12.89 -1.83
N ILE A 20 7.24 14.06 -1.73
CA ILE A 20 6.62 15.26 -1.15
C ILE A 20 6.60 16.34 -2.26
N PRO A 21 5.43 16.74 -2.78
CA PRO A 21 4.08 16.33 -2.37
C PRO A 21 3.74 14.86 -2.72
N PRO A 22 2.76 14.24 -2.03
CA PRO A 22 2.35 12.87 -2.31
C PRO A 22 1.84 12.72 -3.76
N PRO A 23 1.90 11.51 -4.34
CA PRO A 23 1.35 11.24 -5.66
C PRO A 23 -0.14 11.58 -5.74
N PRO A 24 -0.65 11.98 -6.92
CA PRO A 24 -2.08 12.25 -7.11
C PRO A 24 -2.91 10.98 -6.91
N PRO A 25 -4.20 11.08 -6.56
CA PRO A 25 -5.06 9.90 -6.32
C PRO A 25 -5.05 8.86 -7.45
N ASP A 26 -5.02 9.32 -8.72
CA ASP A 26 -5.03 8.44 -9.89
C ASP A 26 -3.76 7.58 -10.02
N TYR A 27 -2.70 7.91 -9.29
CA TYR A 27 -1.44 7.16 -9.27
C TYR A 27 -1.65 5.69 -8.91
N PHE A 28 -2.52 5.40 -7.94
CA PHE A 28 -2.77 4.04 -7.46
C PHE A 28 -3.74 3.25 -8.33
N LEU A 29 -4.56 3.91 -9.16
CA LEU A 29 -5.64 3.27 -9.94
C LEU A 29 -5.13 2.23 -10.95
N HIS A 30 -3.90 2.36 -11.42
CA HIS A 30 -3.31 1.51 -12.46
C HIS A 30 -2.22 0.57 -11.93
N ARG A 31 -2.15 0.37 -10.61
CA ARG A 31 -1.09 -0.41 -9.93
C ARG A 31 -1.70 -1.35 -8.90
N MET A 32 -1.36 -2.63 -8.96
CA MET A 32 -1.88 -3.64 -8.04
C MET A 32 -0.86 -4.74 -7.80
N ILE A 33 -0.70 -5.13 -6.54
CA ILE A 33 0.03 -6.34 -6.15
C ILE A 33 -1.00 -7.38 -5.73
N LEU A 34 -0.93 -8.58 -6.32
CA LEU A 34 -1.84 -9.68 -6.03
C LEU A 34 -1.10 -10.75 -5.23
N ALA A 35 -1.77 -11.28 -4.20
CA ALA A 35 -1.27 -12.40 -3.41
C ALA A 35 -2.40 -13.43 -3.17
N PRO A 36 -2.07 -14.73 -3.05
CA PRO A 36 -3.07 -15.79 -2.96
C PRO A 36 -3.78 -15.87 -1.61
N ARG A 37 -3.21 -15.31 -0.53
CA ARG A 37 -3.79 -15.36 0.82
C ARG A 37 -4.02 -13.95 1.35
N ASN A 38 -5.12 -13.78 2.08
CA ASN A 38 -5.45 -12.49 2.71
C ASN A 38 -4.40 -12.05 3.75
N ALA A 39 -3.72 -13.00 4.41
CA ALA A 39 -2.62 -12.67 5.32
C ALA A 39 -1.49 -11.96 4.58
N ASP A 40 -1.07 -12.52 3.45
CA ASP A 40 -0.04 -11.94 2.58
C ASP A 40 -0.49 -10.58 2.02
N VAL A 41 -1.77 -10.46 1.61
CA VAL A 41 -2.35 -9.17 1.18
C VAL A 41 -2.30 -8.13 2.30
N SER A 42 -2.61 -8.51 3.54
CA SER A 42 -2.58 -7.61 4.70
C SER A 42 -1.17 -7.08 4.94
N GLU A 43 -0.16 -7.97 4.96
CA GLU A 43 1.24 -7.60 5.15
C GLU A 43 1.76 -6.66 4.06
N ILE A 44 1.39 -6.93 2.80
CA ILE A 44 1.72 -6.05 1.65
C ILE A 44 1.06 -4.68 1.82
N ASN A 45 -0.23 -4.64 2.17
CA ASN A 45 -0.94 -3.37 2.36
C ASN A 45 -0.34 -2.53 3.49
N ASP A 46 0.04 -3.16 4.61
CA ASP A 46 0.70 -2.49 5.72
C ASP A 46 2.06 -1.90 5.30
N THR A 47 2.83 -2.64 4.50
CA THR A 47 4.12 -2.19 3.95
C THR A 47 3.95 -0.99 3.01
N VAL A 48 2.97 -1.05 2.10
CA VAL A 48 2.68 0.05 1.15
C VAL A 48 2.20 1.29 1.90
N LEU A 49 1.28 1.14 2.87
CA LEU A 49 0.77 2.25 3.69
C LEU A 49 1.88 2.93 4.49
N ALA A 50 2.82 2.16 5.06
CA ALA A 50 3.96 2.69 5.81
C ALA A 50 4.93 3.51 4.96
N ALA A 51 4.98 3.26 3.64
CA ALA A 51 5.84 4.00 2.71
C ALA A 51 5.22 5.33 2.23
N MET A 52 3.90 5.52 2.40
CA MET A 52 3.21 6.74 1.98
C MET A 52 3.60 7.92 2.88
N SER A 53 3.86 9.07 2.27
CA SER A 53 4.06 10.31 3.01
C SER A 53 2.74 10.85 3.60
N GLY A 54 2.76 11.38 4.81
CA GLY A 54 1.62 12.06 5.44
C GLY A 54 1.22 11.44 6.78
N ASP A 55 0.11 11.93 7.34
CA ASP A 55 -0.39 11.47 8.64
C ASP A 55 -1.23 10.20 8.49
N SER A 56 -0.95 9.20 9.33
CA SER A 56 -1.77 7.99 9.45
C SER A 56 -3.09 8.28 10.17
N ARG A 57 -4.18 7.68 9.70
CA ARG A 57 -5.52 7.79 10.29
C ARG A 57 -6.24 6.44 10.25
N THR A 58 -6.76 6.03 11.40
CA THR A 58 -7.60 4.83 11.53
C THR A 58 -9.07 5.22 11.49
N TYR A 59 -9.83 4.60 10.58
CA TYR A 59 -11.28 4.77 10.48
C TYR A 59 -11.97 3.51 11.01
N TYR A 60 -12.84 3.68 12.01
CA TYR A 60 -13.58 2.57 12.59
C TYR A 60 -14.85 2.28 11.77
N SER A 61 -15.24 1.00 11.67
CA SER A 61 -16.49 0.62 11.00
C SER A 61 -17.68 1.31 11.69
N ALA A 62 -18.65 1.73 10.88
CA ALA A 62 -19.92 2.26 11.35
C ALA A 62 -20.90 1.15 11.78
N ASP A 63 -20.52 -0.13 11.62
CA ASP A 63 -21.35 -1.26 12.04
C ASP A 63 -21.57 -1.24 13.54
N LYS A 64 -22.85 -1.28 13.93
CA LYS A 64 -23.27 -1.42 15.31
C LYS A 64 -23.70 -2.87 15.53
N VAL A 65 -23.04 -3.56 16.47
CA VAL A 65 -23.53 -4.86 16.94
C VAL A 65 -24.83 -4.58 17.69
N ILE A 66 -25.97 -4.95 17.08
CA ILE A 66 -27.30 -4.95 17.71
C ILE A 66 -27.60 -6.31 18.32
#